data_AF-A0A5S3US27-F1
#
_entry.id   AF-A0A5S3US27-F1
#
_cell.length_a   1.000
_cell.length_b   1.000
_cell.length_c   1.000
_cell.angle_alpha   90.00
_cell.angle_beta   90.00
_cell.angle_gamma   90.00
#
_symmetry.space_group_name_H-M   'P 1'
#
loop_
_entity.id
_entity.type
_entity.pdbx_description
1 polymer ?
#
loop_
_entity_poly.entity_id
_entity_poly.type
_entity_poly.pdbx_seq_one_letter_code
_entity_poly.pdbx_strand_id
1 'polypeptide(L)'
;MNRTIPKKGNEKMNKLAFILVLLMALLQCFYALFAYVDPFAFSAVRGTVLASPEDLDWVQIYASRTLFVSLIIGILLYLKNYQVLFWAALLGVVMPMTDGWLAYQAGSPFSVTLKHLITVAYLLATAVVLRAVVKKANA
;
A
#
# COMPACT_ATOMS: atom_id res chain seq x y z
N MET A 1 -16.56 13.50 27.48
CA MET A 1 -15.51 12.99 26.58
C MET A 1 -14.18 13.01 27.34
N ASN A 2 -13.85 11.91 28.03
CA ASN A 2 -12.67 11.87 28.91
C ASN A 2 -11.43 11.65 28.04
N ARG A 3 -10.67 12.70 27.75
CA ARG A 3 -9.42 12.60 26.99
C ARG A 3 -8.32 12.09 27.92
N THR A 4 -8.12 10.78 27.96
CA THR A 4 -6.93 10.19 28.57
C THR A 4 -5.70 10.66 27.79
N ILE A 5 -4.80 11.37 28.47
CA ILE A 5 -3.53 11.82 27.90
C ILE A 5 -2.73 10.55 27.54
N PRO A 6 -2.38 10.32 26.27
CA PRO A 6 -1.63 9.13 25.89
C PRO A 6 -0.24 9.18 26.53
N LYS A 7 0.14 8.12 27.27
CA LYS A 7 1.49 7.97 27.84
C LYS A 7 2.54 8.16 26.72
N LYS A 8 3.67 8.84 26.98
CA LYS A 8 4.73 9.20 26.01
C LYS A 8 5.22 8.05 25.09
N GLY A 9 5.24 6.80 25.57
CA GLY A 9 5.56 5.62 24.75
C GLY A 9 4.47 5.20 23.75
N ASN A 10 3.23 5.60 23.96
CA ASN A 10 2.10 5.42 23.03
C ASN A 10 2.23 6.39 21.84
N GLU A 11 2.68 7.62 22.09
CA GLU A 11 2.78 8.66 21.07
C GLU A 11 3.78 8.31 19.95
N LYS A 12 4.97 7.79 20.31
CA LYS A 12 5.98 7.36 19.32
C LYS A 12 5.46 6.23 18.41
N MET A 13 4.77 5.25 18.99
CA MET A 13 4.20 4.13 18.22
C MET A 13 3.06 4.58 17.30
N ASN A 14 2.17 5.44 17.79
CA ASN A 14 1.09 6.00 16.97
C ASN A 14 1.64 6.83 15.81
N LYS A 15 2.71 7.62 16.07
CA LYS A 15 3.40 8.38 15.03
C LYS A 15 4.05 7.47 14.00
N LEU A 16 4.72 6.40 14.43
CA LEU A 16 5.31 5.41 13.52
C LEU A 16 4.23 4.74 12.66
N ALA A 17 3.16 4.22 13.28
CA ALA A 17 2.03 3.62 12.56
C ALA A 17 1.43 4.59 11.54
N PHE A 18 1.24 5.85 11.94
CA PHE A 18 0.72 6.89 11.08
C PHE A 18 1.63 7.14 9.88
N ILE A 19 2.93 7.30 10.10
CA ILE A 19 3.92 7.54 9.04
C ILE A 19 3.96 6.35 8.07
N LEU A 20 3.97 5.11 8.57
CA LEU A 20 4.01 3.93 7.71
C LEU A 20 2.78 3.86 6.79
N VAL A 21 1.58 4.03 7.36
CA VAL A 21 0.35 4.02 6.56
C VAL A 21 0.31 5.20 5.59
N LEU A 22 0.75 6.40 6.01
CA LEU A 22 0.78 7.58 5.16
C LEU A 22 1.68 7.39 3.94
N LEU A 23 2.90 6.89 4.16
CA LEU A 23 3.85 6.64 3.09
C LEU A 23 3.30 5.63 2.06
N MET A 24 2.65 4.57 2.53
CA MET A 24 2.00 3.60 1.63
C MET A 24 0.84 4.21 0.84
N ALA A 25 -0.03 4.99 1.50
CA ALA A 25 -1.14 5.66 0.84
C ALA A 25 -0.66 6.62 -0.25
N LEU A 26 0.35 7.44 0.05
CA LEU A 26 0.95 8.38 -0.90
C LEU A 26 1.64 7.66 -2.06
N LEU A 27 2.38 6.58 -1.79
CA LEU A 27 3.03 5.78 -2.83
C LEU A 27 2.00 5.17 -3.79
N GLN A 28 0.91 4.61 -3.27
CA GLN A 28 -0.18 4.08 -4.09
C GLN A 28 -0.88 5.17 -4.90
N CYS A 29 -1.13 6.35 -4.30
CA CYS A 29 -1.71 7.49 -5.00
C CYS A 29 -0.82 7.91 -6.18
N PHE A 30 0.48 8.05 -5.92
CA PHE A 30 1.45 8.38 -6.96
C PHE A 30 1.42 7.38 -8.12
N TYR A 31 1.47 6.07 -7.83
CA TYR A 31 1.44 5.06 -8.89
C TYR A 31 0.11 5.00 -9.64
N ALA A 32 -1.01 5.24 -8.96
CA ALA A 32 -2.31 5.33 -9.63
C ALA A 32 -2.37 6.52 -10.59
N LEU A 33 -1.92 7.70 -10.15
CA LEU A 33 -1.86 8.89 -11.00
C LEU A 33 -0.86 8.72 -12.14
N PHE A 34 0.31 8.11 -11.88
CA PHE A 34 1.29 7.82 -12.92
C PHE A 34 0.71 6.89 -14.00
N ALA A 35 -0.02 5.85 -13.61
CA ALA A 35 -0.68 4.94 -14.54
C ALA A 35 -1.78 5.61 -15.38
N TYR A 36 -2.46 6.65 -14.85
CA TYR A 36 -3.41 7.44 -15.63
C TYR A 36 -2.73 8.40 -16.62
N VAL A 37 -1.62 9.01 -16.22
CA VAL A 37 -0.92 10.02 -17.02
C VAL A 37 -0.10 9.37 -18.15
N ASP A 38 0.64 8.31 -17.83
CA ASP A 38 1.49 7.60 -18.78
C ASP A 38 1.43 6.07 -18.54
N PRO A 39 0.40 5.40 -19.07
CA PRO A 39 0.18 3.97 -18.87
C PRO A 39 1.30 3.11 -19.46
N PHE A 40 1.93 3.54 -20.56
CA PHE A 40 3.04 2.81 -21.18
C PHE A 40 4.28 2.85 -20.28
N ALA A 41 4.72 4.03 -19.85
CA ALA A 41 5.85 4.15 -18.94
C ALA A 41 5.59 3.46 -17.60
N PHE A 42 4.36 3.56 -17.07
CA PHE A 42 3.96 2.82 -15.87
C PHE A 42 4.13 1.31 -16.05
N SER A 43 3.61 0.73 -17.14
CA SER A 43 3.70 -0.71 -17.43
C SER A 43 5.16 -1.19 -17.49
N ALA A 44 6.04 -0.39 -18.11
CA ALA A 44 7.47 -0.66 -18.19
C ALA A 44 8.14 -0.65 -16.82
N VAL A 45 7.81 0.32 -15.95
CA VAL A 45 8.34 0.39 -14.58
C VAL A 45 7.87 -0.79 -13.71
N ARG A 46 6.68 -1.33 -13.98
CA ARG A 46 6.13 -2.53 -13.29
C ARG A 46 6.60 -3.85 -13.89
N GLY A 47 7.34 -3.83 -14.99
CA GLY A 47 7.92 -5.01 -15.64
C GLY A 47 6.96 -5.81 -16.51
N THR A 48 5.68 -5.42 -16.57
CA THR A 48 4.65 -6.04 -17.42
C THR A 48 4.31 -5.08 -18.56
N VAL A 49 5.23 -4.94 -19.52
CA VAL A 49 5.07 -4.05 -20.67
C VAL A 49 3.83 -4.45 -21.47
N LEU A 50 3.04 -3.45 -21.91
CA LEU A 50 1.88 -3.70 -22.75
C LEU A 50 2.30 -4.36 -24.07
N ALA A 51 1.58 -5.43 -24.45
CA ALA A 51 1.80 -6.11 -25.72
C ALA A 51 1.25 -5.28 -26.88
N SER A 52 0.19 -4.51 -26.63
CA SER A 52 -0.51 -3.73 -27.62
C SER A 52 -1.20 -2.48 -26.99
N PRO A 53 -1.47 -1.41 -27.77
CA PRO A 53 -2.26 -0.27 -27.29
C PRO A 53 -3.67 -0.63 -26.84
N GLU A 54 -4.23 -1.74 -27.31
CA GLU A 54 -5.55 -2.24 -26.94
C GLU A 54 -5.61 -2.65 -25.45
N ASP A 55 -4.46 -2.96 -24.83
CA ASP A 55 -4.35 -3.36 -23.42
C ASP A 55 -4.40 -2.17 -22.43
N LEU A 56 -4.59 -0.94 -22.92
CA LEU A 56 -4.58 0.27 -22.09
C LEU A 56 -5.71 0.31 -21.05
N ASP A 57 -6.85 -0.30 -21.36
CA ASP A 57 -7.99 -0.40 -20.47
C ASP A 57 -7.63 -1.14 -19.16
N TRP A 58 -6.82 -2.21 -19.24
CA TRP A 58 -6.33 -2.94 -18.07
C TRP A 58 -5.48 -2.06 -17.15
N VAL A 59 -4.64 -1.20 -17.71
CA VAL A 59 -3.82 -0.26 -16.92
C VAL A 59 -4.69 0.77 -16.22
N GLN A 60 -5.71 1.30 -16.91
CA GLN A 60 -6.64 2.27 -16.33
C GLN A 60 -7.53 1.63 -15.24
N ILE A 61 -7.96 0.39 -15.42
CA ILE A 61 -8.68 -0.38 -14.40
C ILE A 61 -7.78 -0.59 -13.17
N TYR A 62 -6.52 -0.96 -13.37
CA TYR A 62 -5.54 -1.08 -12.29
C TYR A 62 -5.34 0.26 -11.57
N ALA A 63 -5.17 1.36 -12.33
CA ALA A 63 -5.01 2.70 -11.79
C ALA A 63 -6.20 3.11 -10.93
N SER A 64 -7.43 2.88 -11.41
CA SER A 64 -8.67 3.16 -10.69
C SER A 64 -8.74 2.43 -9.35
N ARG A 65 -8.48 1.11 -9.36
CA ARG A 65 -8.50 0.29 -8.13
C ARG A 65 -7.43 0.74 -7.15
N THR A 66 -6.23 1.06 -7.64
CA THR A 66 -5.12 1.55 -6.81
C THR A 66 -5.46 2.91 -6.18
N LEU A 67 -6.05 3.82 -6.94
CA LEU A 67 -6.50 5.11 -6.44
C LEU A 67 -7.59 4.95 -5.37
N PHE A 68 -8.59 4.10 -5.64
CA PHE A 68 -9.65 3.78 -4.69
C PHE A 68 -9.10 3.26 -3.36
N VAL A 69 -8.16 2.31 -3.40
CA VAL A 69 -7.50 1.79 -2.20
C VAL A 69 -6.73 2.91 -1.50
N SER A 70 -5.92 3.69 -2.21
CA SER A 70 -5.15 4.80 -1.63
C SER A 70 -6.04 5.80 -0.89
N LEU A 71 -7.17 6.19 -1.48
CA LEU A 71 -8.13 7.11 -0.89
C LEU A 71 -8.80 6.53 0.37
N ILE A 72 -9.21 5.25 0.33
CA ILE A 72 -9.76 4.56 1.50
C ILE A 72 -8.74 4.48 2.63
N ILE A 73 -7.50 4.09 2.33
CA ILE A 73 -6.44 4.02 3.35
C ILE A 73 -6.16 5.42 3.92
N GLY A 74 -6.12 6.45 3.06
CA GLY A 74 -5.94 7.84 3.48
C GLY A 74 -7.05 8.32 4.42
N ILE A 75 -8.32 8.04 4.10
CA ILE A 75 -9.45 8.46 4.93
C ILE A 75 -9.48 7.68 6.25
N LEU A 76 -9.21 6.37 6.23
CA LEU A 76 -9.11 5.56 7.45
C LEU A 76 -7.97 6.03 8.35
N LEU A 77 -6.85 6.45 7.77
CA LEU A 77 -5.74 7.05 8.49
C LEU A 77 -6.10 8.39 9.11
N TYR A 78 -6.79 9.26 8.36
CA TYR A 78 -7.30 10.53 8.86
C TYR A 78 -8.25 10.33 10.06
N LEU A 79 -9.15 9.34 9.95
CA LEU A 79 -10.08 8.95 11.01
C LEU A 79 -9.41 8.14 12.14
N LYS A 80 -8.12 7.82 12.02
CA LYS A 80 -7.35 7.00 12.96
C LYS A 80 -7.96 5.63 13.25
N ASN A 81 -8.59 5.01 12.24
CA ASN A 81 -9.18 3.68 12.37
C ASN A 81 -8.12 2.58 12.21
N TYR A 82 -7.24 2.47 13.22
CA TYR A 82 -6.08 1.56 13.18
C TYR A 82 -6.45 0.08 13.13
N GLN A 83 -7.63 -0.30 13.60
CA GLN A 83 -8.12 -1.69 13.52
C GLN A 83 -8.39 -2.11 12.08
N VAL A 84 -9.07 -1.27 11.30
CA VAL A 84 -9.31 -1.56 9.88
C VAL A 84 -8.02 -1.46 9.08
N LEU A 85 -7.17 -0.47 9.39
CA LEU A 85 -5.85 -0.34 8.75
C LEU A 85 -4.95 -1.55 8.99
N PHE A 86 -5.02 -2.19 10.16
CA PHE A 86 -4.30 -3.43 10.45
C PHE A 86 -4.69 -4.53 9.46
N TRP A 87 -5.99 -4.76 9.30
CA TRP A 87 -6.50 -5.76 8.36
C TRP A 87 -6.20 -5.41 6.92
N ALA A 88 -6.31 -4.13 6.56
CA ALA A 88 -5.97 -3.66 5.23
C ALA A 88 -4.49 -3.88 4.89
N ALA A 89 -3.57 -3.64 5.84
CA ALA A 89 -2.14 -3.91 5.64
C ALA A 89 -1.88 -5.42 5.49
N LEU A 90 -2.49 -6.26 6.33
CA LEU A 90 -2.30 -7.71 6.29
C LEU A 90 -2.86 -8.34 5.01
N LEU A 91 -4.10 -8.03 4.66
CA LEU A 91 -4.77 -8.56 3.46
C LEU A 91 -4.22 -7.92 2.18
N GLY A 92 -3.75 -6.67 2.26
CA GLY A 92 -3.15 -5.94 1.16
C GLY A 92 -1.88 -6.59 0.60
N VAL A 93 -1.25 -7.52 1.34
CA VAL A 93 -0.11 -8.33 0.89
C VAL A 93 -0.43 -9.12 -0.38
N VAL A 94 -1.70 -9.47 -0.62
CA VAL A 94 -2.12 -10.20 -1.83
C VAL A 94 -1.69 -9.48 -3.11
N MET A 95 -1.89 -8.16 -3.19
CA MET A 95 -1.58 -7.39 -4.41
C MET A 95 -0.09 -7.45 -4.81
N PRO A 96 0.88 -7.02 -3.97
CA PRO A 96 2.29 -7.09 -4.36
C PRO A 96 2.78 -8.53 -4.54
N MET A 97 2.19 -9.54 -3.89
CA MET A 97 2.50 -10.94 -4.17
C MET A 97 2.11 -11.32 -5.60
N THR A 98 0.86 -11.02 -6.00
CA THR A 98 0.39 -11.29 -7.36
C THR A 98 1.19 -10.50 -8.39
N ASP A 99 1.41 -9.20 -8.17
CA ASP A 99 2.18 -8.36 -9.08
C ASP A 99 3.62 -8.88 -9.25
N GLY A 100 4.29 -9.24 -8.16
CA GLY A 100 5.65 -9.77 -8.19
C GLY A 100 5.73 -11.12 -8.92
N TRP A 101 4.72 -11.96 -8.76
CA TRP A 101 4.61 -13.23 -9.48
C TRP A 101 4.39 -13.03 -10.98
N LEU A 102 3.55 -12.07 -11.38
CA LEU A 102 3.33 -11.73 -12.78
C LEU A 102 4.58 -11.13 -13.42
N ALA A 103 5.27 -10.21 -12.74
CA ALA A 103 6.54 -9.66 -13.21
C ALA A 103 7.62 -10.75 -13.39
N TYR A 104 7.71 -11.69 -12.44
CA TYR A 104 8.60 -12.84 -12.56
C TYR A 104 8.28 -13.69 -13.80
N GLN A 105 7.01 -14.01 -14.03
CA GLN A 105 6.58 -14.76 -15.21
C GLN A 105 6.83 -14.01 -16.53
N ALA A 106 6.72 -12.69 -16.52
CA ALA A 106 7.01 -11.85 -17.68
C ALA A 106 8.52 -11.72 -17.99
N GLY A 107 9.39 -12.34 -17.21
CA GLY A 107 10.84 -12.23 -17.39
C GLY A 107 11.38 -10.84 -17.04
N SER A 108 10.68 -10.08 -16.19
CA SER A 108 11.12 -8.75 -15.79
C SER A 108 12.47 -8.79 -15.06
N PRO A 109 13.24 -7.68 -15.07
CA PRO A 109 14.46 -7.58 -14.27
C PRO A 109 14.21 -7.90 -12.79
N PHE A 110 15.15 -8.58 -12.14
CA PHE A 110 15.04 -8.95 -10.72
C PHE A 110 14.75 -7.76 -9.79
N SER A 111 15.24 -6.56 -10.15
CA SER A 111 14.98 -5.32 -9.41
C SER A 111 13.48 -4.96 -9.34
N VAL A 112 12.66 -5.41 -10.29
CA VAL A 112 11.20 -5.23 -10.28
C VAL A 112 10.58 -6.19 -9.26
N THR A 113 10.83 -7.48 -9.38
CA THR A 113 10.33 -8.51 -8.43
C THR A 113 10.76 -8.22 -7.00
N LEU A 114 12.00 -7.75 -6.79
CA LEU A 114 12.51 -7.38 -5.49
C LEU A 114 11.71 -6.24 -4.84
N LYS A 115 11.25 -5.23 -5.60
CA LYS A 115 10.40 -4.15 -5.07
C LYS A 115 9.07 -4.68 -4.53
N HIS A 116 8.50 -5.70 -5.19
CA HIS A 116 7.29 -6.36 -4.71
C HIS A 116 7.52 -7.12 -3.40
N LEU A 117 8.63 -7.86 -3.29
CA LEU A 117 9.02 -8.53 -2.04
C LEU A 117 9.24 -7.53 -0.89
N ILE A 118 9.89 -6.40 -1.19
CA ILE A 118 10.07 -5.29 -0.21
C ILE A 118 8.70 -4.74 0.22
N THR A 119 7.76 -4.59 -0.72
CA THR A 119 6.40 -4.10 -0.41
C THR A 119 5.65 -5.09 0.48
N VAL A 120 5.76 -6.40 0.23
CA VAL A 120 5.20 -7.44 1.11
C VAL A 120 5.77 -7.33 2.52
N ALA A 121 7.11 -7.28 2.66
CA ALA A 121 7.77 -7.14 3.95
C ALA A 121 7.33 -5.86 4.68
N TYR A 122 7.22 -4.75 3.95
CA TYR A 122 6.74 -3.47 4.47
C TYR A 122 5.32 -3.56 5.03
N LEU A 123 4.40 -4.19 4.29
CA LEU A 123 3.00 -4.34 4.72
C LEU A 123 2.89 -5.22 5.97
N LEU A 124 3.66 -6.32 6.03
CA LEU A 124 3.71 -7.18 7.22
C LEU A 124 4.26 -6.43 8.44
N ALA A 125 5.34 -5.67 8.28
CA ALA A 125 5.89 -4.84 9.35
C ALA A 125 4.88 -3.78 9.81
N THR A 126 4.18 -3.14 8.88
CA THR A 126 3.13 -2.15 9.15
C THR A 126 1.97 -2.79 9.92
N ALA A 127 1.54 -3.99 9.54
CA ALA A 127 0.50 -4.75 10.25
C ALA A 127 0.91 -5.08 11.69
N VAL A 128 2.17 -5.48 11.93
CA VAL A 128 2.68 -5.74 13.28
C VAL A 128 2.62 -4.46 14.14
N VAL A 129 3.07 -3.33 13.60
CA VAL A 129 3.04 -2.03 14.30
C VAL A 129 1.60 -1.61 14.62
N LEU A 130 0.69 -1.72 13.65
CA LEU A 130 -0.73 -1.39 13.84
C LEU A 130 -1.39 -2.30 14.87
N ARG A 131 -1.09 -3.60 14.86
CA ARG A 131 -1.60 -4.55 15.87
C ARG A 131 -1.19 -4.16 17.27
N ALA A 132 0.05 -3.70 17.45
CA ALA A 132 0.55 -3.25 18.74
C ALA A 132 -0.16 -1.96 19.22
N VAL A 133 -0.44 -1.02 18.30
CA VAL A 133 -1.24 0.17 18.58
C VAL A 133 -2.67 -0.20 19.02
N VAL A 134 -3.33 -1.09 18.28
CA VAL A 134 -4.70 -1.56 18.60
C VAL A 134 -4.75 -2.25 19.96
N LYS A 135 -3.87 -3.22 20.22
CA LYS A 135 -3.87 -3.97 21.50
C LYS A 135 -3.74 -3.02 22.69
N LYS A 136 -2.91 -1.98 22.56
CA LYS A 136 -2.66 -1.00 23.62
C LYS A 136 -3.82 -0.01 23.79
N ALA A 137 -4.61 0.25 22.76
CA ALA A 137 -5.80 1.09 22.87
C ALA A 137 -6.97 0.37 23.59
N ASN A 138 -6.97 -0.96 23.56
CA ASN A 138 -8.00 -1.82 24.17
C ASN A 138 -7.59 -2.37 25.56
N ALA A 139 -6.40 -2.02 26.06
CA ALA A 139 -5.86 -2.45 27.35
C ALA A 139 -5.95 -1.30 28.36
#